data_AF-A0A951VNJ0-F1
#
_entry.id   AF-A0A951VNJ0-F1
#
_cell.length_a   1.000
_cell.length_b   1.000
_cell.length_c   1.000
_cell.angle_alpha   90.00
_cell.angle_beta   90.00
_cell.angle_gamma   90.00
#
_symmetry.space_group_name_H-M   'P 1'
#
loop_
_entity.id
_entity.type
_entity.pdbx_description
1 polymer ?
#
loop_
_entity_poly.entity_id
_entity_poly.type
_entity_poly.pdbx_seq_one_letter_code
_entity_poly.pdbx_strand_id
1 'polypeptide(L)'
;MFKHKGYFLALAVLATTCAVPAAAQQAQPQAAQALMAEWAAMYSPELKKKMMAVAPETRMQLMSIMVTHDRRSPQATMRQVMQEIMADFQTVSIALATDNGEMAADAARRLANHRLPKGGMLPYLPWDKITTQDISTLPTFNMVVEGGALKVAAAAEKGDFATAAQHFGEVMSGCVACHQQFRGVPGVSDRLVAAPAK
;
A
#
# COMPACT_ATOMS: atom_id res chain seq x y z
N MET A 1 -73.66 0.34 -19.10
CA MET A 1 -73.05 1.60 -18.62
C MET A 1 -72.28 1.33 -17.33
N PHE A 2 -70.97 1.08 -17.40
CA PHE A 2 -70.08 1.08 -16.23
C PHE A 2 -68.78 1.81 -16.62
N LYS A 3 -68.51 2.92 -15.92
CA LYS A 3 -67.34 3.79 -16.10
C LYS A 3 -66.16 3.19 -15.33
N HIS A 4 -65.08 2.82 -16.01
CA HIS A 4 -63.78 2.60 -15.37
C HIS A 4 -63.04 3.94 -15.24
N LYS A 5 -62.82 4.39 -14.00
CA LYS A 5 -61.88 5.46 -13.66
C LYS A 5 -60.50 4.84 -13.50
N GLY A 6 -59.55 5.25 -14.35
CA GLY A 6 -58.14 4.94 -14.20
C GLY A 6 -57.52 5.75 -13.07
N TYR A 7 -56.75 5.09 -12.22
CA TYR A 7 -55.84 5.72 -11.26
C TYR A 7 -54.41 5.58 -11.79
N PHE A 8 -53.81 6.69 -12.19
CA PHE A 8 -52.36 6.80 -12.38
C PHE A 8 -51.73 7.09 -11.01
N LEU A 9 -50.96 6.14 -10.47
CA LEU A 9 -50.09 6.36 -9.33
C LEU A 9 -48.71 6.76 -9.86
N ALA A 10 -48.32 8.02 -9.68
CA ALA A 10 -46.97 8.49 -9.96
C ALA A 10 -46.06 8.15 -8.76
N LEU A 11 -45.13 7.21 -8.95
CA LEU A 11 -44.04 6.96 -7.99
C LEU A 11 -42.96 8.04 -8.19
N ALA A 12 -42.80 8.91 -7.20
CA ALA A 12 -41.67 9.83 -7.13
C ALA A 12 -40.44 9.09 -6.57
N VAL A 13 -39.41 8.91 -7.40
CA VAL A 13 -38.10 8.40 -6.97
C VAL A 13 -37.32 9.55 -6.34
N LEU A 14 -37.20 9.54 -5.01
CA LEU A 14 -36.29 10.40 -4.26
C LEU A 14 -34.86 9.87 -4.44
N ALA A 15 -34.08 10.54 -5.29
CA ALA A 15 -32.65 10.32 -5.40
C ALA A 15 -31.94 10.92 -4.18
N THR A 16 -31.62 10.08 -3.20
CA THR A 16 -30.79 10.47 -2.06
C THR A 16 -29.34 10.52 -2.51
N THR A 17 -28.83 11.71 -2.85
CA THR A 17 -27.39 11.92 -3.04
C THR A 17 -26.73 11.91 -1.66
N CYS A 18 -26.00 10.84 -1.33
CA CYS A 18 -25.11 10.80 -0.18
C CYS A 18 -23.97 11.81 -0.38
N ALA A 19 -24.15 13.03 0.12
CA ALA A 19 -23.06 14.01 0.23
C ALA A 19 -22.10 13.52 1.32
N VAL A 20 -20.89 13.13 0.93
CA VAL A 20 -19.82 12.82 1.88
C VAL A 20 -19.45 14.13 2.60
N PRO A 21 -19.39 14.18 3.94
CA PRO A 21 -19.09 15.41 4.66
C PRO A 21 -17.67 15.90 4.33
N ALA A 22 -17.53 17.19 4.04
CA ALA A 22 -16.27 17.85 3.66
C ALA A 22 -15.10 17.62 4.64
N ALA A 23 -15.39 17.31 5.91
CA ALA A 23 -14.39 16.95 6.92
C ALA A 23 -13.61 15.67 6.59
N ALA A 24 -14.22 14.69 5.92
CA ALA A 24 -13.56 13.45 5.51
C ALA A 24 -12.56 13.69 4.35
N GLN A 25 -12.85 14.67 3.48
CA GLN A 25 -12.01 15.04 2.34
C GLN A 25 -10.77 15.84 2.76
N GLN A 26 -10.81 16.54 3.90
CA GLN A 26 -9.73 17.37 4.44
C GLN A 26 -8.78 16.65 5.41
N ALA A 27 -9.17 15.48 5.93
CA ALA A 27 -8.36 14.70 6.88
C ALA A 27 -7.15 14.00 6.24
N GLN A 28 -7.25 13.57 4.99
CA GLN A 28 -6.17 12.86 4.27
C GLN A 28 -4.96 13.76 3.94
N PRO A 29 -5.12 15.01 3.47
CA PRO A 29 -3.98 15.91 3.19
C PRO A 29 -3.15 16.27 4.43
N GLN A 30 -3.80 16.49 5.58
CA GLN A 30 -3.11 16.85 6.82
C GLN A 30 -2.30 15.69 7.40
N ALA A 31 -2.87 14.47 7.42
CA ALA A 31 -2.16 13.28 7.89
C ALA A 31 -0.92 12.98 7.03
N ALA A 32 -1.03 13.15 5.71
CA ALA A 32 0.09 13.01 4.78
C ALA A 32 1.22 14.04 5.05
N GLN A 33 0.87 15.30 5.31
CA GLN A 33 1.83 16.35 5.63
C GLN A 33 2.50 16.14 6.99
N ALA A 34 1.77 15.71 8.00
CA ALA A 34 2.33 15.41 9.33
C ALA A 34 3.32 14.25 9.27
N LEU A 35 2.95 13.16 8.58
CA LEU A 35 3.84 12.01 8.37
C LEU A 35 5.12 12.42 7.62
N MET A 36 4.98 13.31 6.64
CA MET A 36 6.11 13.87 5.91
C MET A 36 7.06 14.66 6.78
N ALA A 37 6.54 15.52 7.65
CA ALA A 37 7.35 16.28 8.58
C ALA A 37 8.08 15.34 9.57
N GLU A 38 7.39 14.32 10.08
CA GLU A 38 7.96 13.30 10.98
C GLU A 38 9.13 12.56 10.30
N TRP A 39 8.94 12.08 9.09
CA TRP A 39 10.00 11.33 8.38
C TRP A 39 11.13 12.22 7.89
N ALA A 40 10.81 13.42 7.39
CA ALA A 40 11.83 14.40 7.08
C ALA A 40 12.68 14.71 8.31
N ALA A 41 12.12 14.80 9.52
CA ALA A 41 12.90 15.02 10.74
C ALA A 41 13.92 13.90 11.01
N MET A 42 13.63 12.66 10.61
CA MET A 42 14.53 11.51 10.74
C MET A 42 15.56 11.38 9.62
N TYR A 43 15.47 12.16 8.54
CA TYR A 43 16.38 12.03 7.40
C TYR A 43 17.69 12.79 7.58
N SER A 44 18.79 12.17 7.18
CA SER A 44 20.08 12.84 6.96
C SER A 44 19.94 14.03 5.99
N PRO A 45 20.82 15.05 6.08
CA PRO A 45 20.81 16.18 5.15
C PRO A 45 20.86 15.76 3.68
N GLU A 46 21.69 14.75 3.36
CA GLU A 46 21.84 14.19 2.02
C GLU A 46 20.55 13.54 1.54
N LEU A 47 19.86 12.77 2.40
CA LEU A 47 18.58 12.14 2.05
C LEU A 47 17.48 13.18 1.84
N LYS A 48 17.42 14.24 2.67
CA LYS A 48 16.52 15.38 2.47
C LYS A 48 16.77 16.04 1.11
N LYS A 49 18.03 16.32 0.78
CA LYS A 49 18.41 16.93 -0.51
C LYS A 49 17.96 16.08 -1.70
N LYS A 50 18.21 14.77 -1.65
CA LYS A 50 17.77 13.81 -2.70
C LYS A 50 16.25 13.76 -2.81
N MET A 51 15.54 13.67 -1.69
CA MET A 51 14.08 13.69 -1.66
C MET A 51 13.54 14.99 -2.29
N MET A 52 14.09 16.15 -1.94
CA MET A 52 13.63 17.44 -2.50
C MET A 52 13.96 17.63 -3.98
N ALA A 53 14.93 16.88 -4.51
CA ALA A 53 15.25 16.85 -5.94
C ALA A 53 14.28 15.99 -6.77
N VAL A 54 13.53 15.08 -6.15
CA VAL A 54 12.42 14.35 -6.80
C VAL A 54 11.30 15.34 -7.14
N ALA A 55 10.67 15.25 -8.32
CA ALA A 55 9.62 16.17 -8.73
C ALA A 55 8.46 16.23 -7.70
N PRO A 56 7.84 17.41 -7.48
CA PRO A 56 6.77 17.58 -6.50
C PRO A 56 5.63 16.56 -6.63
N GLU A 57 5.18 16.31 -7.85
CA GLU A 57 4.09 15.38 -8.17
C GLU A 57 4.47 13.94 -7.78
N THR A 58 5.70 13.54 -8.09
CA THR A 58 6.24 12.22 -7.74
C THR A 58 6.40 12.06 -6.23
N ARG A 59 6.80 13.11 -5.51
CA ARG A 59 6.80 13.09 -4.04
C ARG A 59 5.40 12.91 -3.48
N MET A 60 4.40 13.58 -4.05
CA MET A 60 3.00 13.45 -3.62
C MET A 60 2.46 12.03 -3.85
N GLN A 61 2.79 11.41 -4.98
CA GLN A 61 2.43 10.00 -5.25
C GLN A 61 3.08 9.05 -4.24
N LEU A 62 4.36 9.24 -3.96
CA LEU A 62 5.06 8.47 -2.93
C LEU A 62 4.39 8.64 -1.56
N MET A 63 3.92 9.84 -1.21
CA MET A 63 3.18 10.06 0.04
C MET A 63 1.86 9.32 0.07
N SER A 64 1.13 9.29 -1.04
CA SER A 64 -0.14 8.56 -1.12
C SER A 64 0.04 7.08 -0.77
N ILE A 65 1.11 6.45 -1.25
CA ILE A 65 1.44 5.06 -0.91
C ILE A 65 1.70 4.92 0.59
N MET A 66 2.49 5.83 1.13
CA MET A 66 2.95 5.73 2.50
C MET A 66 1.87 6.01 3.55
N VAL A 67 0.85 6.82 3.22
CA VAL A 67 -0.30 7.02 4.12
C VAL A 67 -1.29 5.86 4.11
N THR A 68 -1.34 5.07 3.03
CA THR A 68 -2.14 3.84 2.97
C THR A 68 -1.66 2.80 3.99
N HIS A 69 -0.39 2.87 4.38
CA HIS A 69 0.20 2.03 5.40
C HIS A 69 0.00 2.63 6.80
N ASP A 70 -1.04 2.18 7.52
CA ASP A 70 -1.33 2.60 8.88
C ASP A 70 -0.42 1.90 9.93
N ARG A 71 0.05 0.70 9.62
CA ARG A 71 1.02 -0.06 10.42
C ARG A 71 2.42 0.52 10.21
N ARG A 72 2.85 1.43 11.08
CA ARG A 72 4.21 2.00 11.06
C ARG A 72 5.02 1.53 12.26
N SER A 73 6.32 1.29 12.08
CA SER A 73 7.21 0.94 13.18
C SER A 73 8.30 2.00 13.39
N PRO A 74 8.46 2.52 14.62
CA PRO A 74 9.55 3.43 14.94
C PRO A 74 10.91 2.73 15.05
N GLN A 75 10.94 1.40 15.02
CA GLN A 75 12.15 0.60 15.31
C GLN A 75 12.48 -0.43 14.23
N ALA A 76 11.48 -0.96 13.51
CA ALA A 76 11.72 -2.04 12.57
C ALA A 76 12.61 -1.59 11.42
N THR A 77 13.65 -2.37 11.16
CA THR A 77 14.50 -2.23 9.98
C THR A 77 13.80 -2.75 8.73
N MET A 78 14.26 -2.35 7.56
CA MET A 78 13.74 -2.89 6.30
C MET A 78 13.91 -4.42 6.22
N ARG A 79 14.97 -4.97 6.83
CA ARG A 79 15.18 -6.42 6.90
C ARG A 79 14.07 -7.12 7.67
N GLN A 80 13.71 -6.60 8.84
CA GLN A 80 12.65 -7.18 9.67
C GLN A 80 11.30 -7.11 8.96
N VAL A 81 10.98 -5.97 8.34
CA VAL A 81 9.76 -5.82 7.54
C VAL A 81 9.71 -6.83 6.39
N MET A 82 10.81 -6.99 5.65
CA MET A 82 10.89 -7.96 4.55
C MET A 82 10.80 -9.42 5.04
N GLN A 83 11.24 -9.72 6.27
CA GLN A 83 11.04 -11.03 6.88
C GLN A 83 9.58 -11.28 7.26
N GLU A 84 8.87 -10.27 7.76
CA GLU A 84 7.42 -10.35 8.01
C GLU A 84 6.65 -10.59 6.71
N ILE A 85 6.95 -9.81 5.67
CA ILE A 85 6.35 -9.97 4.32
C ILE A 85 6.64 -11.38 3.78
N MET A 86 7.85 -11.89 3.95
CA MET A 86 8.21 -13.24 3.50
C MET A 86 7.42 -14.33 4.23
N ALA A 87 7.19 -14.17 5.54
CA ALA A 87 6.39 -15.12 6.32
C ALA A 87 4.94 -15.17 5.81
N ASP A 88 4.33 -14.02 5.53
CA ASP A 88 2.99 -13.96 4.96
C ASP A 88 2.95 -14.52 3.53
N PHE A 89 3.96 -14.23 2.69
CA PHE A 89 4.09 -14.80 1.35
C PHE A 89 4.14 -16.33 1.38
N GLN A 90 4.96 -16.92 2.25
CA GLN A 90 5.04 -18.37 2.43
C GLN A 90 3.73 -18.96 2.94
N THR A 91 3.05 -18.25 3.86
CA THR A 91 1.75 -18.65 4.39
C THR A 91 0.70 -18.71 3.29
N VAL A 92 0.64 -17.72 2.39
CA VAL A 92 -0.24 -17.74 1.20
C VAL A 92 0.08 -18.96 0.33
N SER A 93 1.36 -19.21 0.03
CA SER A 93 1.75 -20.35 -0.81
C SER A 93 1.33 -21.70 -0.22
N ILE A 94 1.51 -21.90 1.09
CA ILE A 94 1.10 -23.13 1.78
C ILE A 94 -0.42 -23.28 1.75
N ALA A 95 -1.13 -22.18 2.02
CA ALA A 95 -2.58 -22.18 2.07
C ALA A 95 -3.21 -22.48 0.70
N LEU A 96 -2.69 -21.88 -0.38
CA LEU A 96 -3.14 -22.19 -1.74
C LEU A 96 -2.83 -23.63 -2.15
N ALA A 97 -1.68 -24.17 -1.77
CA ALA A 97 -1.30 -25.56 -2.07
C ALA A 97 -2.12 -26.62 -1.30
N THR A 98 -2.85 -26.20 -0.27
CA THR A 98 -3.67 -27.06 0.59
C THR A 98 -5.15 -26.70 0.55
N ASP A 99 -5.57 -25.90 -0.44
CA ASP A 99 -6.94 -25.42 -0.63
C ASP A 99 -7.56 -24.75 0.62
N ASN A 100 -6.72 -24.08 1.42
CA ASN A 100 -7.14 -23.37 2.63
C ASN A 100 -7.41 -21.88 2.33
N GLY A 101 -8.63 -21.58 1.90
CA GLY A 101 -9.05 -20.24 1.50
C GLY A 101 -8.98 -19.19 2.61
N GLU A 102 -9.37 -19.55 3.83
CA GLU A 102 -9.33 -18.64 4.99
C GLU A 102 -7.90 -18.21 5.31
N MET A 103 -6.99 -19.19 5.42
CA MET A 103 -5.58 -18.93 5.69
C MET A 103 -4.91 -18.14 4.56
N ALA A 104 -5.25 -18.44 3.30
CA ALA A 104 -4.71 -17.71 2.15
C ALA A 104 -5.18 -16.25 2.15
N ALA A 105 -6.46 -16.01 2.40
CA ALA A 105 -7.03 -14.67 2.39
C ALA A 105 -6.51 -13.79 3.53
N ASP A 106 -6.44 -14.34 4.74
CA ASP A 106 -5.90 -13.64 5.91
C ASP A 106 -4.41 -13.30 5.72
N ALA A 107 -3.60 -14.28 5.28
CA ALA A 107 -2.18 -14.03 5.01
C ALA A 107 -1.94 -13.01 3.89
N ALA A 108 -2.71 -13.07 2.80
CA ALA A 108 -2.58 -12.14 1.70
C ALA A 108 -2.96 -10.70 2.11
N ARG A 109 -3.95 -10.53 3.00
CA ARG A 109 -4.27 -9.22 3.58
C ARG A 109 -3.16 -8.70 4.49
N ARG A 110 -2.54 -9.55 5.30
CA ARG A 110 -1.39 -9.14 6.13
C ARG A 110 -0.18 -8.77 5.30
N LEU A 111 0.05 -9.47 4.19
CA LEU A 111 1.06 -9.10 3.20
C LEU A 111 0.78 -7.71 2.63
N ALA A 112 -0.46 -7.47 2.16
CA ALA A 112 -0.86 -6.17 1.60
C ALA A 112 -0.84 -5.03 2.65
N ASN A 113 -1.10 -5.34 3.92
CA ASN A 113 -1.01 -4.40 5.03
C ASN A 113 0.20 -4.70 5.91
N HIS A 114 1.37 -4.90 5.30
CA HIS A 114 2.60 -5.07 6.06
C HIS A 114 2.97 -3.75 6.75
N ARG A 115 3.81 -3.81 7.78
CA ARG A 115 4.26 -2.57 8.42
C ARG A 115 5.28 -1.82 7.56
N LEU A 116 5.40 -0.50 7.71
CA LEU A 116 6.53 0.26 7.15
C LEU A 116 7.74 0.24 8.10
N PRO A 117 8.98 0.19 7.56
CA PRO A 117 10.19 0.29 8.35
C PRO A 117 10.37 1.70 8.90
N LYS A 118 11.26 1.85 9.88
CA LYS A 118 11.63 3.14 10.45
C LYS A 118 12.05 4.11 9.34
N GLY A 119 11.39 5.26 9.29
CA GLY A 119 11.63 6.31 8.29
C GLY A 119 11.08 6.04 6.89
N GLY A 120 10.22 5.03 6.72
CA GLY A 120 9.69 4.65 5.42
C GLY A 120 10.75 3.98 4.53
N MET A 121 10.46 3.80 3.24
CA MET A 121 11.31 3.01 2.35
C MET A 121 12.55 3.76 1.83
N LEU A 122 12.47 5.08 1.62
CA LEU A 122 13.54 5.89 1.01
C LEU A 122 14.95 5.70 1.61
N PRO A 123 15.14 5.59 2.94
CA PRO A 123 16.45 5.37 3.54
C PRO A 123 17.14 4.07 3.12
N TYR A 124 16.40 3.12 2.54
CA TYR A 124 16.88 1.78 2.21
C TYR A 124 17.07 1.57 0.70
N LEU A 125 16.66 2.53 -0.12
CA LEU A 125 16.85 2.48 -1.57
C LEU A 125 18.31 2.80 -1.96
N PRO A 126 18.83 2.33 -3.09
CA PRO A 126 20.10 2.82 -3.63
C PRO A 126 20.07 4.34 -3.91
N TRP A 127 21.18 5.05 -3.70
CA TRP A 127 21.24 6.52 -3.83
C TRP A 127 20.97 7.04 -5.25
N ASP A 128 21.30 6.24 -6.24
CA ASP A 128 21.08 6.46 -7.67
C ASP A 128 19.62 6.20 -8.08
N LYS A 129 18.81 5.58 -7.21
CA LYS A 129 17.39 5.28 -7.42
C LYS A 129 16.45 6.25 -6.73
N ILE A 130 16.97 7.23 -5.99
CA ILE A 130 16.17 8.34 -5.44
C ILE A 130 16.14 9.46 -6.48
N THR A 131 15.40 9.20 -7.57
CA THR A 131 15.22 10.10 -8.71
C THR A 131 13.73 10.20 -9.05
N THR A 132 13.32 11.25 -9.77
CA THR A 132 11.94 11.35 -10.28
C THR A 132 11.55 10.13 -11.12
N GLN A 133 12.44 9.71 -12.02
CA GLN A 133 12.18 8.58 -12.91
C GLN A 133 11.92 7.28 -12.13
N ASP A 134 12.82 6.93 -11.22
CA ASP A 134 12.68 5.69 -10.46
C ASP A 134 11.51 5.77 -9.46
N ILE A 135 11.41 6.82 -8.65
CA ILE A 135 10.36 6.92 -7.61
C ILE A 135 8.95 6.91 -8.23
N SER A 136 8.78 7.42 -9.46
CA SER A 136 7.50 7.38 -10.18
C SER A 136 7.01 5.96 -10.52
N THR A 137 7.86 4.93 -10.45
CA THR A 137 7.45 3.53 -10.71
C THR A 137 6.89 2.83 -9.47
N LEU A 138 7.10 3.39 -8.27
CA LEU A 138 6.66 2.79 -7.01
C LEU A 138 5.15 2.55 -6.92
N PRO A 139 4.26 3.46 -7.39
CA PRO A 139 2.81 3.18 -7.42
C PRO A 139 2.46 1.92 -8.22
N THR A 140 3.16 1.66 -9.32
CA THR A 140 2.97 0.45 -10.12
C THR A 140 3.40 -0.79 -9.35
N PHE A 141 4.57 -0.77 -8.69
CA PHE A 141 4.99 -1.89 -7.85
C PHE A 141 4.04 -2.15 -6.69
N ASN A 142 3.55 -1.10 -6.02
CA ASN A 142 2.55 -1.19 -4.97
C ASN A 142 1.26 -1.87 -5.47
N MET A 143 0.78 -1.47 -6.65
CA MET A 143 -0.42 -2.05 -7.26
C MET A 143 -0.24 -3.55 -7.55
N VAL A 144 0.92 -3.94 -8.10
CA VAL A 144 1.19 -5.33 -8.47
C VAL A 144 1.35 -6.21 -7.23
N VAL A 145 2.08 -5.74 -6.21
CA VAL A 145 2.38 -6.54 -5.03
C VAL A 145 1.26 -6.49 -4.00
N GLU A 146 0.97 -5.33 -3.42
CA GLU A 146 -0.06 -5.21 -2.36
C GLU A 146 -1.47 -5.34 -2.97
N GLY A 147 -1.71 -4.66 -4.10
CA GLY A 147 -2.98 -4.77 -4.80
C GLY A 147 -3.21 -6.19 -5.35
N GLY A 148 -2.17 -6.86 -5.83
CA GLY A 148 -2.22 -8.27 -6.22
C GLY A 148 -2.55 -9.18 -5.05
N ALA A 149 -1.94 -8.97 -3.88
CA ALA A 149 -2.25 -9.75 -2.68
C ALA A 149 -3.71 -9.58 -2.22
N LEU A 150 -4.29 -8.38 -2.33
CA LEU A 150 -5.72 -8.19 -2.07
C LEU A 150 -6.60 -8.95 -3.08
N LYS A 151 -6.17 -9.10 -4.34
CA LYS A 151 -6.87 -9.95 -5.33
C LYS A 151 -6.74 -11.43 -4.99
N VAL A 152 -5.58 -11.89 -4.50
CA VAL A 152 -5.40 -13.25 -3.98
C VAL A 152 -6.42 -13.50 -2.87
N ALA A 153 -6.54 -12.58 -1.91
CA ALA A 153 -7.49 -12.72 -0.82
C ALA A 153 -8.94 -12.83 -1.32
N ALA A 154 -9.36 -11.93 -2.21
CA ALA A 154 -10.71 -11.92 -2.75
C ALA A 154 -11.06 -13.19 -3.57
N ALA A 155 -10.09 -13.81 -4.23
CA ALA A 155 -10.28 -15.07 -4.95
C ALA A 155 -10.30 -16.27 -3.99
N ALA A 156 -9.38 -16.32 -3.04
CA ALA A 156 -9.30 -17.38 -2.03
C ALA A 156 -10.56 -17.47 -1.16
N GLU A 157 -11.17 -16.35 -0.78
CA GLU A 157 -12.44 -16.32 -0.04
C GLU A 157 -13.62 -16.93 -0.79
N LYS A 158 -13.54 -16.94 -2.13
CA LYS A 158 -14.56 -17.54 -2.99
C LYS A 158 -14.27 -19.02 -3.28
N GLY A 159 -13.17 -19.57 -2.76
CA GLY A 159 -12.68 -20.90 -3.10
C GLY A 159 -12.14 -21.01 -4.54
N ASP A 160 -11.89 -19.88 -5.22
CA ASP A 160 -11.32 -19.87 -6.57
C ASP A 160 -9.79 -19.91 -6.50
N PHE A 161 -9.26 -21.09 -6.16
CA PHE A 161 -7.83 -21.29 -5.96
C PHE A 161 -7.01 -21.16 -7.25
N ALA A 162 -7.61 -21.43 -8.41
CA ALA A 162 -6.95 -21.24 -9.70
C ALA A 162 -6.67 -19.75 -9.96
N THR A 163 -7.68 -18.88 -9.80
CA THR A 163 -7.50 -17.44 -9.93
C THR A 163 -6.61 -16.88 -8.82
N ALA A 164 -6.74 -17.38 -7.58
CA ALA A 164 -5.89 -16.96 -6.48
C ALA A 164 -4.40 -17.28 -6.75
N ALA A 165 -4.09 -18.46 -7.30
CA ALA A 165 -2.74 -18.85 -7.67
C ALA A 165 -2.18 -17.99 -8.83
N GLN A 166 -3.00 -17.63 -9.82
CA GLN A 166 -2.60 -16.71 -10.88
C GLN A 166 -2.19 -15.34 -10.32
N HIS A 167 -3.04 -14.74 -9.48
CA HIS A 167 -2.71 -13.48 -8.81
C HIS A 167 -1.47 -13.60 -7.92
N PHE A 168 -1.29 -14.72 -7.23
CA PHE A 168 -0.10 -14.95 -6.41
C PHE A 168 1.18 -15.01 -7.26
N GLY A 169 1.12 -15.57 -8.47
CA GLY A 169 2.21 -15.53 -9.44
C GLY A 169 2.56 -14.10 -9.91
N GLU A 170 1.55 -13.24 -10.09
CA GLU A 170 1.75 -11.82 -10.39
C GLU A 170 2.45 -11.09 -9.23
N VAL A 171 2.02 -11.36 -7.98
CA VAL A 171 2.65 -10.81 -6.77
C VAL A 171 4.12 -11.23 -6.70
N MET A 172 4.42 -12.52 -6.89
CA MET A 172 5.79 -13.04 -6.91
C MET A 172 6.66 -12.32 -7.96
N SER A 173 6.12 -12.15 -9.16
CA SER A 173 6.81 -11.45 -10.25
C SER A 173 7.06 -9.98 -9.90
N GLY A 174 6.08 -9.31 -9.28
CA GLY A 174 6.21 -7.94 -8.77
C GLY A 174 7.29 -7.79 -7.69
N CYS A 175 7.38 -8.74 -6.74
CA CYS A 175 8.43 -8.76 -5.72
C CYS A 175 9.82 -8.81 -6.36
N VAL A 176 10.02 -9.69 -7.35
CA VAL A 176 11.31 -9.81 -8.05
C VAL A 176 11.64 -8.55 -8.84
N ALA A 177 10.69 -8.00 -9.59
CA ALA A 177 10.91 -6.80 -10.39
C ALA A 177 11.25 -5.58 -9.53
N CYS A 178 10.53 -5.37 -8.42
CA CYS A 178 10.85 -4.31 -7.46
C CYS A 178 12.26 -4.51 -6.88
N HIS A 179 12.61 -5.73 -6.47
CA HIS A 179 13.94 -6.02 -5.95
C HIS A 179 15.04 -5.78 -6.99
N GLN A 180 14.84 -6.12 -8.26
CA GLN A 180 15.83 -5.85 -9.30
C GLN A 180 16.09 -4.36 -9.50
N GLN A 181 15.07 -3.51 -9.34
CA GLN A 181 15.23 -2.07 -9.48
C GLN A 181 15.74 -1.38 -8.20
N PHE A 182 15.28 -1.81 -7.03
CA PHE A 182 15.37 -1.05 -5.79
C PHE A 182 16.10 -1.75 -4.64
N ARG A 183 16.54 -3.00 -4.78
CA ARG A 183 17.20 -3.69 -3.68
C ARG A 183 18.56 -3.07 -3.40
N GLY A 184 18.59 -2.22 -2.37
CA GLY A 184 19.81 -1.72 -1.74
C GLY A 184 20.30 -2.67 -0.64
N VAL A 185 20.88 -2.10 0.42
CA VAL A 185 21.33 -2.85 1.59
C VAL A 185 20.14 -3.02 2.57
N PRO A 186 19.52 -4.20 2.70
CA PRO A 186 18.45 -4.41 3.66
C PRO A 186 19.03 -4.43 5.08
N GLY A 187 18.50 -3.65 6.01
CA GLY A 187 19.01 -3.60 7.38
C GLY A 187 18.78 -2.26 8.06
N VAL A 188 19.72 -1.85 8.92
CA VAL A 188 19.77 -0.50 9.49
C VAL A 188 20.26 0.46 8.41
N SER A 189 19.58 1.61 8.26
CA SER A 189 20.02 2.67 7.36
C SER A 189 20.84 3.70 8.13
N ASP A 190 22.04 4.01 7.64
CA ASP A 190 22.90 5.11 8.08
C ASP A 190 22.36 6.49 7.65
N ARG A 191 21.31 6.51 6.84
CA ARG A 191 20.68 7.73 6.30
C ARG A 191 19.59 8.28 7.20
N LEU A 192 19.33 7.59 8.31
CA LEU A 192 18.45 8.02 9.37
C LEU A 192 19.28 8.65 10.48
N VAL A 193 18.92 9.87 10.88
CA VAL A 193 19.42 10.43 12.14
C VAL A 193 18.64 9.80 13.30
N ALA A 194 19.23 9.77 14.49
CA ALA A 194 18.48 9.43 15.69
C ALA A 194 17.23 10.33 15.73
N ALA A 195 16.05 9.73 15.93
CA ALA A 195 14.83 10.51 16.05
C ALA A 195 15.04 11.53 17.18
N PRO A 196 14.53 12.78 17.05
CA PRO A 196 14.52 13.68 18.18
C PRO A 196 13.90 12.93 19.37
N ALA A 197 14.59 12.97 20.52
CA ALA A 197 14.07 12.37 21.74
C ALA A 197 12.65 12.88 21.97
N LYS A 198 11.70 11.97 22.17
CA LYS A 198 10.32 12.31 22.51
C LYS A 198 10.27 13.05 23.84
#